data_AF-A0A059IX89-F1
#
_entry.id   AF-A0A059IX89-F1
#
_cell.length_a   1.000
_cell.length_b   1.000
_cell.length_c   1.000
_cell.angle_alpha   90.00
_cell.angle_beta   90.00
_cell.angle_gamma   90.00
#
_symmetry.space_group_name_H-M   'P 1'
#
loop_
_entity.id
_entity.type
_entity.pdbx_description
1 polymer ?
#
loop_
_entity_poly.entity_id
_entity_poly.type
_entity_poly.pdbx_seq_one_letter_code
_entity_poly.pdbx_strand_id
1 'polypeptide(L)'
;MSRFKNESAIPLSLETLWFTHSPPTFPYPALRQLGTILNANYAWESTPSLTPGIGTEHIFIGAVAWAEDTDSTTHPPGPSGVITKIRVRWISASPTSATGEVKNIFPTTTHTARQEVTHTHLQRASEWYAPDILGYVKSHIGFTIGDGECWTLAYKALQHAAAKALHEGREPPMLSTGRVHGSLIFEWTACAEYPITYASGILRHVPTGIRAGDILELSDGLFRTRHAALTGLVGTQHAENVRFSAHTAVIVEVKMEDSTLGVIEQNGRARLVVAENEYNLSNMLGGVVRVYRPIGISLVAGSNLHDVSLAGVCDAW
;
A
#
# COMPACT_ATOMS: atom_id res chain seq x y z
N MET A 1 -0.29 11.29 24.96
CA MET A 1 -0.76 9.91 24.67
C MET A 1 -1.51 9.94 23.35
N SER A 2 -1.12 9.16 22.34
CA SER A 2 -1.73 9.30 21.00
C SER A 2 -3.20 8.86 21.01
N ARG A 3 -4.05 9.64 20.31
CA ARG A 3 -5.52 9.56 20.38
C ARG A 3 -6.06 8.20 19.94
N PHE A 4 -5.37 7.51 19.05
CA PHE A 4 -5.74 6.19 18.55
C PHE A 4 -5.48 5.04 19.55
N LYS A 5 -4.80 5.27 20.67
CA LYS A 5 -4.62 4.22 21.70
C LYS A 5 -5.87 3.94 22.53
N ASN A 6 -6.84 4.86 22.53
CA ASN A 6 -8.11 4.68 23.24
C ASN A 6 -9.23 4.40 22.23
N GLU A 7 -9.77 3.18 22.23
CA GLU A 7 -10.84 2.73 21.31
C GLU A 7 -12.08 3.62 21.39
N SER A 8 -12.46 4.07 22.59
CA SER A 8 -13.61 4.95 22.82
C SER A 8 -13.45 6.35 22.22
N ALA A 9 -12.22 6.74 21.88
CA ALA A 9 -11.91 8.04 21.27
C ALA A 9 -11.95 7.99 19.73
N ILE A 10 -12.17 6.82 19.12
CA ILE A 10 -12.20 6.64 17.67
C ILE A 10 -13.62 6.91 17.17
N PRO A 11 -13.87 8.01 16.44
CA PRO A 11 -15.21 8.41 16.08
C PRO A 11 -15.71 7.52 14.94
N LEU A 12 -16.68 6.65 15.17
CA LEU A 12 -17.25 5.80 14.11
C LEU A 12 -18.02 6.58 13.03
N SER A 13 -18.53 7.77 13.38
CA SER A 13 -19.29 8.67 12.49
C SER A 13 -20.43 7.96 11.74
N LEU A 14 -21.17 7.07 12.44
CA LEU A 14 -22.19 6.22 11.84
C LEU A 14 -23.33 7.03 11.22
N GLU A 15 -23.61 8.22 11.74
CA GLU A 15 -24.59 9.17 11.23
C GLU A 15 -24.30 9.64 9.79
N THR A 16 -23.06 9.53 9.33
CA THR A 16 -22.68 9.88 7.96
C THR A 16 -22.94 8.77 6.94
N LEU A 17 -23.31 7.56 7.41
CA LEU A 17 -23.64 6.40 6.58
C LEU A 17 -22.55 5.98 5.58
N TRP A 18 -21.28 6.32 5.84
CA TRP A 18 -20.14 6.05 4.96
C TRP A 18 -19.99 4.57 4.53
N PHE A 19 -20.50 3.66 5.35
CA PHE A 19 -20.46 2.20 5.16
C PHE A 19 -21.56 1.70 4.19
N THR A 20 -22.54 2.52 3.83
CA THR A 20 -23.63 2.15 2.92
C THR A 20 -23.31 2.40 1.43
N HIS A 21 -22.23 3.13 1.15
CA HIS A 21 -21.81 3.42 -0.22
C HIS A 21 -21.30 2.16 -0.95
N SER A 22 -21.32 2.19 -2.28
CA SER A 22 -20.77 1.11 -3.11
C SER A 22 -19.69 1.66 -4.05
N PRO A 23 -18.40 1.44 -3.76
CA PRO A 23 -17.87 0.80 -2.56
C PRO A 23 -17.99 1.68 -1.28
N PRO A 24 -17.95 1.09 -0.07
CA PRO A 24 -17.88 1.82 1.19
C PRO A 24 -16.76 2.86 1.21
N THR A 25 -17.03 4.03 1.80
CA THR A 25 -16.03 5.10 1.92
C THR A 25 -15.15 4.84 3.15
N PHE A 26 -14.10 4.03 2.96
CA PHE A 26 -13.15 3.68 4.03
C PHE A 26 -11.69 3.90 3.58
N PRO A 27 -10.82 4.49 4.42
CA PRO A 27 -11.09 5.15 5.70
C PRO A 27 -12.01 6.37 5.55
N TYR A 28 -12.98 6.53 6.44
CA TYR A 28 -13.89 7.68 6.39
C TYR A 28 -13.23 8.97 6.92
N PRO A 29 -13.75 10.17 6.57
CA PRO A 29 -13.05 11.44 6.84
C PRO A 29 -12.63 11.67 8.28
N ALA A 30 -13.49 11.39 9.27
CA ALA A 30 -13.17 11.57 10.68
C ALA A 30 -12.07 10.62 11.17
N LEU A 31 -11.97 9.40 10.61
CA LEU A 31 -10.88 8.46 10.91
C LEU A 31 -9.54 9.00 10.44
N ARG A 32 -9.51 9.58 9.23
CA ARG A 32 -8.30 10.18 8.63
C ARG A 32 -7.76 11.39 9.42
N GLN A 33 -8.62 12.05 10.20
CA GLN A 33 -8.21 13.20 11.04
C GLN A 33 -7.50 12.79 12.34
N LEU A 34 -7.55 11.50 12.73
CA LEU A 34 -6.93 11.03 13.96
C LEU A 34 -5.41 10.85 13.86
N GLY A 35 -4.88 10.75 12.65
CA GLY A 35 -3.46 10.57 12.40
C GLY A 35 -3.19 10.05 10.99
N THR A 36 -1.91 9.88 10.67
CA THR A 36 -1.48 9.32 9.39
C THR A 36 -1.82 7.84 9.33
N ILE A 37 -2.78 7.49 8.48
CA ILE A 37 -3.09 6.09 8.14
C ILE A 37 -2.04 5.62 7.13
N LEU A 38 -1.29 4.59 7.50
CA LEU A 38 -0.32 3.97 6.60
C LEU A 38 -1.00 3.02 5.62
N ASN A 39 -2.05 2.33 6.04
CA ASN A 39 -2.85 1.42 5.21
C ASN A 39 -4.22 1.22 5.81
N ALA A 40 -5.16 0.87 4.93
CA ALA A 40 -6.50 0.49 5.28
C ALA A 40 -6.86 -0.76 4.49
N ASN A 41 -7.68 -1.63 5.04
CA ASN A 41 -8.30 -2.70 4.25
C ASN A 41 -9.71 -2.90 4.76
N TYR A 42 -10.61 -3.33 3.89
CA TYR A 42 -11.97 -3.63 4.33
C TYR A 42 -12.63 -4.70 3.47
N ALA A 43 -13.63 -5.33 4.06
CA ALA A 43 -14.55 -6.24 3.40
C ALA A 43 -15.95 -5.96 3.94
N TRP A 44 -16.97 -6.32 3.17
CA TRP A 44 -18.33 -6.32 3.66
C TRP A 44 -19.10 -7.51 3.12
N GLU A 45 -20.00 -8.03 3.95
CA GLU A 45 -20.87 -9.16 3.66
C GLU A 45 -22.32 -8.75 3.82
N SER A 46 -23.20 -9.43 3.09
CA SER A 46 -24.64 -9.16 3.09
C SER A 46 -25.38 -10.48 3.21
N THR A 47 -26.18 -10.61 4.27
CA THR A 47 -26.94 -11.82 4.58
C THR A 47 -28.43 -11.46 4.58
N PRO A 48 -29.25 -12.08 3.71
CA PRO A 48 -30.70 -11.88 3.76
C PRO A 48 -31.22 -12.26 5.15
N SER A 49 -32.00 -11.39 5.80
CA SER A 49 -32.63 -11.78 7.07
C SER A 49 -33.69 -12.85 6.80
N LEU A 50 -33.66 -13.91 7.61
CA LEU A 50 -34.70 -14.95 7.58
C LEU A 50 -36.04 -14.46 8.18
N THR A 51 -36.05 -13.27 8.79
CA THR A 51 -37.26 -12.68 9.36
C THR A 51 -37.93 -11.74 8.33
N PRO A 52 -39.19 -12.00 7.94
CA PRO A 52 -39.91 -11.16 6.99
C PRO A 52 -39.98 -9.70 7.45
N GLY A 53 -39.66 -8.77 6.56
CA GLY A 53 -39.77 -7.33 6.81
C GLY A 53 -38.54 -6.65 7.44
N ILE A 54 -37.53 -7.42 7.87
CA ILE A 54 -36.29 -6.85 8.43
C ILE A 54 -35.34 -6.39 7.30
N GLY A 55 -35.32 -7.04 6.14
CA GLY A 55 -34.44 -6.69 5.02
C GLY A 55 -33.11 -7.45 5.06
N THR A 56 -32.06 -6.94 4.41
CA THR A 56 -30.73 -7.59 4.38
C THR A 56 -29.88 -7.05 5.53
N GLU A 57 -29.27 -7.94 6.30
CA GLU A 57 -28.25 -7.59 7.28
C GLU A 57 -26.92 -7.45 6.58
N HIS A 58 -26.18 -6.39 6.90
CA HIS A 58 -24.87 -6.12 6.35
C HIS A 58 -23.85 -6.01 7.47
N ILE A 59 -22.66 -6.54 7.22
CA ILE A 59 -21.52 -6.42 8.11
C ILE A 59 -20.37 -5.85 7.30
N PHE A 60 -19.85 -4.70 7.73
CA PHE A 60 -18.62 -4.12 7.25
C PHE A 60 -17.52 -4.39 8.28
N ILE A 61 -16.33 -4.76 7.81
CA ILE A 61 -15.13 -4.89 8.62
C ILE A 61 -14.02 -4.11 7.92
N GLY A 62 -13.48 -3.11 8.59
CA GLY A 62 -12.33 -2.35 8.17
C GLY A 62 -11.18 -2.48 9.16
N ALA A 63 -9.95 -2.32 8.69
CA ALA A 63 -8.76 -2.27 9.51
C ALA A 63 -7.87 -1.15 9.00
N VAL A 64 -7.29 -0.36 9.91
CA VAL A 64 -6.32 0.69 9.60
C VAL A 64 -5.06 0.51 10.41
N ALA A 65 -3.91 0.64 9.76
CA ALA A 65 -2.60 0.68 10.41
C ALA A 65 -2.15 2.14 10.53
N TRP A 66 -1.66 2.53 11.70
CA TRP A 66 -1.28 3.92 11.99
C TRP A 66 0.22 4.12 11.92
N ALA A 67 0.62 5.31 11.45
CA ALA A 67 1.98 5.79 11.65
C ALA A 67 2.19 6.16 13.13
N GLU A 68 3.42 6.08 13.60
CA GLU A 68 3.84 6.51 14.92
C GLU A 68 3.73 8.03 15.00
N ASP A 69 3.11 8.54 16.04
CA ASP A 69 2.94 9.98 16.20
C ASP A 69 4.29 10.57 16.64
N THR A 70 5.11 11.06 15.71
CA THR A 70 6.33 11.80 16.04
C THR A 70 6.25 13.21 15.47
N ASP A 71 6.47 14.20 16.34
CA ASP A 71 6.68 15.62 15.99
C ASP A 71 7.98 15.84 15.16
N SER A 72 8.48 14.82 14.44
CA SER A 72 9.73 14.88 13.69
C SER A 72 9.52 15.59 12.36
N THR A 73 10.19 16.72 12.16
CA THR A 73 10.22 17.48 10.90
C THR A 73 11.24 16.94 9.88
N THR A 74 12.00 15.90 10.25
CA THR A 74 13.14 15.38 9.46
C THR A 74 12.94 13.96 8.96
N HIS A 75 12.04 13.17 9.55
CA HIS A 75 11.71 11.83 9.08
C HIS A 75 10.18 11.65 9.08
N PRO A 76 9.57 11.13 7.99
CA PRO A 76 8.17 10.76 8.03
C PRO A 76 7.96 9.69 9.12
N PRO A 77 6.83 9.71 9.84
CA PRO A 77 6.60 8.79 10.94
C PRO A 77 6.64 7.33 10.48
N GLY A 78 7.39 6.49 11.22
CA GLY A 78 7.44 5.04 11.02
C GLY A 78 6.12 4.36 11.42
N PRO A 79 5.98 3.03 11.30
CA PRO A 79 4.77 2.34 11.75
C PRO A 79 4.64 2.35 13.28
N SER A 80 3.48 2.75 13.81
CA SER A 80 3.20 2.70 15.27
C SER A 80 3.08 1.27 15.81
N GLY A 81 2.93 0.29 14.92
CA GLY A 81 2.56 -1.09 15.23
C GLY A 81 1.09 -1.27 15.67
N VAL A 82 0.32 -0.17 15.85
CA VAL A 82 -1.08 -0.24 16.24
C VAL A 82 -1.96 -0.42 15.00
N ILE A 83 -2.84 -1.43 15.05
CA ILE A 83 -3.89 -1.63 14.07
C ILE A 83 -5.24 -1.37 14.74
N THR A 84 -6.04 -0.47 14.19
CA THR A 84 -7.44 -0.31 14.61
C THR A 84 -8.32 -1.08 13.66
N LYS A 85 -9.09 -2.04 14.18
CA LYS A 85 -10.17 -2.73 13.48
C LYS A 85 -11.51 -2.10 13.83
N ILE A 86 -12.36 -1.92 12.82
CA ILE A 86 -13.69 -1.33 12.91
C ILE A 86 -14.68 -2.32 12.31
N ARG A 87 -15.70 -2.68 13.08
CA ARG A 87 -16.84 -3.46 12.59
C ARG A 87 -18.08 -2.58 12.62
N VAL A 88 -18.86 -2.58 11.55
CA VAL A 88 -20.16 -1.91 11.50
C VAL A 88 -21.21 -2.92 11.05
N ARG A 89 -22.34 -2.97 11.76
CA ARG A 89 -23.50 -3.77 11.40
C ARG A 89 -24.69 -2.88 11.14
N TRP A 90 -25.42 -3.14 10.06
CA TRP A 90 -26.66 -2.43 9.78
C TRP A 90 -27.64 -3.29 9.00
N ILE A 91 -28.88 -2.83 8.97
CA ILE A 91 -29.97 -3.44 8.22
C ILE A 91 -30.33 -2.49 7.07
N SER A 92 -30.49 -2.99 5.84
CA SER A 92 -30.70 -2.11 4.67
C SER A 92 -31.94 -1.22 4.81
N ALA A 93 -32.98 -1.71 5.49
CA ALA A 93 -34.23 -0.97 5.71
C ALA A 93 -34.09 0.16 6.76
N SER A 94 -33.04 0.13 7.58
CA SER A 94 -32.79 1.11 8.64
C SER A 94 -31.28 1.29 8.85
N PRO A 95 -30.55 1.88 7.89
CA PRO A 95 -29.10 2.04 8.00
C PRO A 95 -28.70 3.00 9.13
N THR A 96 -29.60 3.90 9.54
CA THR A 96 -29.40 4.82 10.66
C THR A 96 -29.39 4.14 12.03
N SER A 97 -29.86 2.88 12.14
CA SER A 97 -29.75 2.08 13.36
C SER A 97 -28.46 1.25 13.40
N ALA A 98 -27.46 1.63 12.60
CA ALA A 98 -26.18 0.93 12.58
C ALA A 98 -25.52 0.94 13.95
N THR A 99 -24.88 -0.17 14.28
CA THR A 99 -24.00 -0.29 15.45
C THR A 99 -22.58 -0.50 14.96
N GLY A 100 -21.61 -0.07 15.76
CA GLY A 100 -20.21 -0.30 15.42
C GLY A 100 -19.34 -0.54 16.64
N GLU A 101 -18.24 -1.21 16.38
CA GLU A 101 -17.29 -1.66 17.38
C GLU A 101 -15.88 -1.35 16.89
N VAL A 102 -15.01 -0.95 17.81
CA VAL A 102 -13.62 -0.61 17.54
C VAL A 102 -12.73 -1.48 18.41
N LYS A 103 -11.67 -2.04 17.82
CA LYS A 103 -10.67 -2.82 18.55
C LYS A 103 -9.27 -2.43 18.11
N ASN A 104 -8.42 -2.08 19.06
CA ASN A 104 -7.01 -1.82 18.83
C ASN A 104 -6.19 -3.10 19.08
N ILE A 105 -5.38 -3.46 18.10
CA ILE A 105 -4.39 -4.51 18.21
C ILE A 105 -3.05 -3.81 18.39
N PHE A 106 -2.42 -4.08 19.54
CA PHE A 106 -1.09 -3.58 19.86
C PHE A 106 -0.05 -4.64 19.49
N PRO A 107 1.17 -4.21 19.13
CA PRO A 107 2.25 -5.13 18.83
C PRO A 107 2.57 -5.97 20.08
N THR A 108 2.52 -7.30 19.98
CA THR A 108 3.02 -8.19 21.03
C THR A 108 4.55 -8.13 21.02
N THR A 109 5.15 -7.74 22.15
CA THR A 109 6.60 -7.72 22.36
C THR A 109 7.14 -9.15 22.51
N THR A 110 7.03 -9.97 21.48
CA THR A 110 7.81 -11.21 21.38
C THR A 110 8.96 -10.96 20.43
N HIS A 111 10.10 -10.54 21.00
CA HIS A 111 11.39 -10.50 20.33
C HIS A 111 11.84 -11.94 20.02
N THR A 112 11.26 -12.57 19.01
CA THR A 112 11.96 -13.66 18.31
C THR A 112 13.10 -13.03 17.51
N ALA A 113 14.31 -13.57 17.67
CA ALA A 113 15.50 -13.08 16.99
C ALA A 113 15.21 -12.88 15.50
N ARG A 114 15.37 -11.64 15.03
CA ARG A 114 15.12 -11.20 13.65
C ARG A 114 15.92 -12.10 12.72
N GLN A 115 15.24 -12.93 11.92
CA GLN A 115 15.91 -13.63 10.84
C GLN A 115 16.36 -12.57 9.83
N GLU A 116 17.67 -12.45 9.65
CA GLU A 116 18.24 -11.50 8.70
C GLU A 116 17.83 -11.87 7.27
N VAL A 117 17.32 -10.88 6.51
CA VAL A 117 16.96 -11.08 5.12
C VAL A 117 18.25 -11.07 4.28
N THR A 118 18.66 -12.24 3.82
CA THR A 118 19.89 -12.41 3.05
C THR A 118 19.66 -12.18 1.55
N HIS A 119 20.75 -12.04 0.79
CA HIS A 119 20.71 -12.01 -0.67
C HIS A 119 19.94 -13.20 -1.27
N THR A 120 20.17 -14.41 -0.74
CA THR A 120 19.49 -15.63 -1.20
C THR A 120 17.99 -15.59 -0.97
N HIS A 121 17.55 -15.04 0.17
CA HIS A 121 16.12 -14.84 0.44
C HIS A 121 15.49 -13.90 -0.59
N LEU A 122 16.14 -12.76 -0.85
CA LEU A 122 15.67 -11.77 -1.82
C LEU A 122 15.67 -12.31 -3.26
N GLN A 123 16.64 -13.12 -3.65
CA GLN A 123 16.65 -13.71 -4.98
C GLN A 123 15.51 -14.72 -5.16
N ARG A 124 15.36 -15.64 -4.20
CA ARG A 124 14.27 -16.64 -4.21
C ARG A 124 12.90 -15.97 -4.23
N ALA A 125 12.72 -14.93 -3.42
CA ALA A 125 11.50 -14.14 -3.39
C ALA A 125 11.13 -13.55 -4.76
N SER A 126 12.10 -12.98 -5.48
CA SER A 126 11.89 -12.48 -6.84
C SER A 126 11.46 -13.59 -7.79
N GLU A 127 12.14 -14.74 -7.75
CA GLU A 127 11.81 -15.90 -8.59
C GLU A 127 10.42 -16.48 -8.29
N TRP A 128 10.02 -16.48 -7.02
CA TRP A 128 8.80 -17.10 -6.54
C TRP A 128 7.55 -16.25 -6.73
N TYR A 129 7.65 -14.94 -6.56
CA TYR A 129 6.46 -14.07 -6.49
C TYR A 129 6.32 -13.14 -7.69
N ALA A 130 7.42 -12.72 -8.32
CA ALA A 130 7.37 -11.75 -9.41
C ALA A 130 6.50 -12.22 -10.59
N PRO A 131 6.57 -13.48 -11.08
CA PRO A 131 5.76 -13.91 -12.22
C PRO A 131 4.25 -13.73 -11.99
N ASP A 132 3.77 -14.12 -10.81
CA ASP A 132 2.35 -14.03 -10.45
C ASP A 132 1.90 -12.59 -10.21
N ILE A 133 2.74 -11.76 -9.56
CA ILE A 133 2.49 -10.33 -9.37
C ILE A 133 2.38 -9.63 -10.72
N LEU A 134 3.35 -9.86 -11.61
CA LEU A 134 3.42 -9.26 -12.95
C LEU A 134 2.24 -9.71 -13.82
N GLY A 135 1.90 -11.00 -13.78
CA GLY A 135 0.74 -11.55 -14.49
C GLY A 135 -0.57 -10.92 -14.02
N TYR A 136 -0.73 -10.73 -12.71
CA TYR A 136 -1.87 -10.03 -12.14
C TYR A 136 -1.97 -8.59 -12.65
N VAL A 137 -0.94 -7.76 -12.46
CA VAL A 137 -1.06 -6.34 -12.83
C VAL A 137 -1.24 -6.12 -14.34
N LYS A 138 -0.58 -6.93 -15.18
CA LYS A 138 -0.70 -6.84 -16.65
C LYS A 138 -2.09 -7.22 -17.15
N SER A 139 -2.71 -8.24 -16.55
CA SER A 139 -4.07 -8.68 -16.94
C SER A 139 -5.18 -7.71 -16.51
N HIS A 140 -4.86 -6.70 -15.69
CA HIS A 140 -5.82 -5.73 -15.17
C HIS A 140 -5.63 -4.32 -15.73
N ILE A 141 -4.74 -4.11 -16.72
CA ILE A 141 -4.63 -2.83 -17.41
C ILE A 141 -5.98 -2.42 -17.99
N GLY A 142 -6.37 -1.16 -17.77
CA GLY A 142 -7.65 -0.59 -18.22
C GLY A 142 -8.82 -0.83 -17.27
N PHE A 143 -8.64 -1.58 -16.18
CA PHE A 143 -9.67 -1.83 -15.17
C PHE A 143 -9.43 -1.03 -13.89
N THR A 144 -10.48 -0.87 -13.09
CA THR A 144 -10.40 -0.39 -11.71
C THR A 144 -10.38 -1.59 -10.77
N ILE A 145 -9.42 -1.64 -9.86
CA ILE A 145 -9.22 -2.70 -8.88
C ILE A 145 -9.59 -2.21 -7.49
N GLY A 146 -10.50 -2.94 -6.84
CA GLY A 146 -10.99 -2.64 -5.50
C GLY A 146 -11.64 -1.26 -5.43
N ASP A 147 -11.16 -0.43 -4.51
CA ASP A 147 -11.60 0.95 -4.31
C ASP A 147 -10.98 1.96 -5.30
N GLY A 148 -10.13 1.47 -6.20
CA GLY A 148 -9.44 2.32 -7.16
C GLY A 148 -8.19 3.01 -6.62
N GLU A 149 -7.72 2.71 -5.40
CA GLU A 149 -6.51 3.31 -4.84
C GLU A 149 -5.22 2.63 -5.34
N CYS A 150 -4.08 3.34 -5.28
CA CYS A 150 -2.79 2.86 -5.79
C CYS A 150 -2.26 1.65 -5.02
N TRP A 151 -2.34 1.70 -3.69
CA TRP A 151 -1.91 0.63 -2.78
C TRP A 151 -2.79 -0.63 -2.91
N THR A 152 -4.07 -0.48 -3.27
CA THR A 152 -5.01 -1.58 -3.47
C THR A 152 -4.56 -2.51 -4.60
N LEU A 153 -4.00 -1.96 -5.67
CA LEU A 153 -3.44 -2.76 -6.76
C LEU A 153 -2.28 -3.65 -6.27
N ALA A 154 -1.32 -3.07 -5.54
CA ALA A 154 -0.18 -3.80 -5.00
C ALA A 154 -0.62 -4.89 -4.00
N TYR A 155 -1.57 -4.57 -3.11
CA TYR A 155 -2.16 -5.54 -2.18
C TYR A 155 -2.81 -6.71 -2.93
N LYS A 156 -3.62 -6.44 -3.96
CA LYS A 156 -4.31 -7.47 -4.73
C LYS A 156 -3.37 -8.33 -5.56
N ALA A 157 -2.30 -7.75 -6.10
CA ALA A 157 -1.26 -8.51 -6.79
C ALA A 157 -0.53 -9.49 -5.85
N LEU A 158 -0.18 -9.04 -4.63
CA LEU A 158 0.40 -9.90 -3.60
C LEU A 158 -0.58 -10.97 -3.12
N GLN A 159 -1.87 -10.64 -2.97
CA GLN A 159 -2.92 -11.60 -2.62
C GLN A 159 -3.05 -12.69 -3.70
N HIS A 160 -2.96 -12.33 -4.98
CA HIS A 160 -2.96 -13.28 -6.08
C HIS A 160 -1.74 -14.21 -6.02
N ALA A 161 -0.53 -13.64 -5.86
CA ALA A 161 0.70 -14.40 -5.73
C ALA A 161 0.69 -15.33 -4.50
N ALA A 162 0.09 -14.89 -3.38
CA ALA A 162 -0.09 -15.73 -2.19
C ALA A 162 -0.99 -16.95 -2.45
N ALA A 163 -2.12 -16.77 -3.12
CA ALA A 163 -2.99 -17.88 -3.47
C ALA A 163 -2.29 -18.90 -4.39
N LYS A 164 -1.49 -18.42 -5.34
CA LYS A 164 -0.67 -19.27 -6.23
C LYS A 164 0.42 -20.02 -5.48
N ALA A 165 1.19 -19.33 -4.65
CA ALA A 165 2.23 -19.95 -3.83
C ALA A 165 1.66 -21.06 -2.93
N LEU A 166 0.53 -20.82 -2.25
CA LEU A 166 -0.13 -21.82 -1.42
C LEU A 166 -0.60 -23.04 -2.23
N HIS A 167 -1.17 -22.83 -3.42
CA HIS A 167 -1.58 -23.92 -4.30
C HIS A 167 -0.39 -24.81 -4.73
N GLU A 168 0.80 -24.22 -4.86
CA GLU A 168 2.04 -24.90 -5.22
C GLU A 168 2.83 -25.43 -4.01
N GLY A 169 2.28 -25.34 -2.81
CA GLY A 169 2.96 -25.77 -1.57
C GLY A 169 4.16 -24.90 -1.18
N ARG A 170 4.24 -23.68 -1.72
CA ARG A 170 5.25 -22.69 -1.37
C ARG A 170 4.73 -21.78 -0.26
N GLU A 171 5.67 -21.15 0.44
CA GLU A 171 5.34 -20.09 1.39
C GLU A 171 4.71 -18.89 0.65
N PRO A 172 3.62 -18.29 1.16
CA PRO A 172 3.05 -17.07 0.56
C PRO A 172 3.91 -15.83 0.88
N PRO A 173 3.93 -14.82 0.00
CA PRO A 173 4.51 -13.52 0.32
C PRO A 173 3.67 -12.81 1.39
N MET A 174 4.29 -11.89 2.13
CA MET A 174 3.53 -10.93 2.90
C MET A 174 2.64 -10.09 1.98
N LEU A 175 1.47 -9.75 2.50
CA LEU A 175 0.63 -8.76 1.85
C LEU A 175 1.14 -7.35 2.17
N SER A 176 0.69 -6.37 1.38
CA SER A 176 1.00 -4.98 1.68
C SER A 176 0.42 -4.57 3.02
N THR A 177 1.26 -3.99 3.87
CA THR A 177 0.93 -3.54 5.22
C THR A 177 1.46 -2.14 5.39
N GLY A 178 0.58 -1.15 5.38
CA GLY A 178 1.04 0.22 5.35
C GLY A 178 1.52 0.60 3.95
N ARG A 179 2.58 1.40 3.95
CA ARG A 179 3.44 1.70 2.80
C ARG A 179 4.59 0.71 2.64
N VAL A 180 4.39 -0.51 3.16
CA VAL A 180 5.42 -1.54 3.18
C VAL A 180 4.91 -2.79 2.50
N HIS A 181 5.69 -3.24 1.52
CA HIS A 181 5.25 -4.24 0.55
C HIS A 181 6.22 -5.43 0.49
N GLY A 182 7.10 -5.56 1.48
CA GLY A 182 8.18 -6.54 1.49
C GLY A 182 9.40 -6.09 2.29
N SER A 183 10.56 -6.64 1.94
CA SER A 183 11.85 -6.18 2.43
C SER A 183 12.27 -4.91 1.69
N LEU A 184 12.62 -3.85 2.41
CA LEU A 184 13.16 -2.63 1.82
C LEU A 184 14.55 -2.93 1.24
N ILE A 185 14.69 -2.90 -0.08
CA ILE A 185 15.95 -3.18 -0.78
C ILE A 185 16.64 -1.93 -1.30
N PHE A 186 15.90 -0.81 -1.37
CA PHE A 186 16.41 0.48 -1.79
C PHE A 186 15.58 1.60 -1.15
N GLU A 187 16.26 2.60 -0.60
CA GLU A 187 15.66 3.86 -0.16
C GLU A 187 16.59 4.99 -0.59
N TRP A 188 16.02 6.05 -1.15
CA TRP A 188 16.76 7.25 -1.50
C TRP A 188 15.90 8.49 -1.34
N THR A 189 16.44 9.50 -0.66
CA THR A 189 15.86 10.84 -0.59
C THR A 189 16.47 11.69 -1.70
N ALA A 190 15.63 12.20 -2.59
CA ALA A 190 16.09 13.03 -3.69
C ALA A 190 16.81 14.29 -3.18
N CYS A 191 17.96 14.55 -3.78
CA CYS A 191 18.90 15.59 -3.38
C CYS A 191 19.62 16.08 -4.64
N ALA A 192 19.66 17.40 -4.85
CA ALA A 192 20.22 17.99 -6.08
C ALA A 192 21.72 17.74 -6.22
N GLU A 193 22.41 17.61 -5.09
CA GLU A 193 23.84 17.32 -4.99
C GLU A 193 24.17 15.88 -5.40
N TYR A 194 23.21 14.96 -5.25
CA TYR A 194 23.39 13.52 -5.51
C TYR A 194 22.20 12.94 -6.30
N PRO A 195 22.07 13.27 -7.59
CA PRO A 195 20.99 12.75 -8.40
C PRO A 195 21.16 11.24 -8.65
N ILE A 196 20.05 10.51 -8.70
CA ILE A 196 20.04 9.10 -9.12
C ILE A 196 20.25 9.07 -10.64
N THR A 197 21.48 8.80 -11.06
CA THR A 197 21.84 8.65 -12.48
C THR A 197 22.61 7.36 -12.66
N TYR A 198 22.74 6.90 -13.90
CA TYR A 198 23.61 5.76 -14.21
C TYR A 198 25.06 6.01 -13.75
N ALA A 199 25.54 7.25 -13.90
CA ALA A 199 26.89 7.66 -13.53
C ALA A 199 27.10 7.73 -12.00
N SER A 200 26.07 8.07 -11.22
CA SER A 200 26.18 8.09 -9.76
C SER A 200 26.24 6.69 -9.16
N GLY A 201 25.89 5.65 -9.91
CA GLY A 201 26.01 4.25 -9.48
C GLY A 201 25.07 3.85 -8.35
N ILE A 202 24.24 4.76 -7.83
CA ILE A 202 23.35 4.56 -6.67
C ILE A 202 22.49 3.30 -6.84
N LEU A 203 21.87 3.12 -8.00
CA LEU A 203 21.02 1.94 -8.27
C LEU A 203 21.83 0.63 -8.39
N ARG A 204 23.13 0.70 -8.69
CA ARG A 204 24.01 -0.49 -8.79
C ARG A 204 24.43 -1.02 -7.43
N HIS A 205 24.34 -0.20 -6.39
CA HIS A 205 24.68 -0.60 -5.02
C HIS A 205 23.57 -1.40 -4.34
N VAL A 206 22.40 -1.54 -4.97
CA VAL A 206 21.34 -2.45 -4.52
C VAL A 206 21.85 -3.89 -4.68
N PRO A 207 22.12 -4.65 -3.61
CA PRO A 207 22.91 -5.90 -3.68
C PRO A 207 22.34 -6.97 -4.60
N THR A 208 21.03 -6.97 -4.84
CA THR A 208 20.33 -7.94 -5.70
C THR A 208 19.80 -7.32 -7.00
N GLY A 209 20.07 -6.03 -7.21
CA GLY A 209 19.41 -5.18 -8.20
C GLY A 209 17.93 -4.96 -7.90
N ILE A 210 17.37 -3.87 -8.44
CA ILE A 210 15.92 -3.69 -8.57
C ILE A 210 15.44 -4.56 -9.74
N ARG A 211 14.28 -5.20 -9.61
CA ARG A 211 13.76 -6.17 -10.57
C ARG A 211 12.28 -5.94 -10.85
N ALA A 212 11.80 -6.44 -11.99
CA ALA A 212 10.38 -6.54 -12.25
C ALA A 212 9.72 -7.44 -11.17
N GLY A 213 8.55 -7.02 -10.70
CA GLY A 213 7.84 -7.62 -9.57
C GLY A 213 8.18 -7.00 -8.21
N ASP A 214 9.22 -6.17 -8.11
CA ASP A 214 9.43 -5.31 -6.94
C ASP A 214 8.35 -4.21 -6.90
N ILE A 215 8.09 -3.66 -5.71
CA ILE A 215 7.04 -2.67 -5.48
C ILE A 215 7.70 -1.33 -5.13
N LEU A 216 7.39 -0.32 -5.93
CA LEU A 216 7.81 1.07 -5.78
C LEU A 216 6.87 1.79 -4.82
N GLU A 217 7.43 2.56 -3.90
CA GLU A 217 6.70 3.53 -3.09
C GLU A 217 7.40 4.89 -3.19
N LEU A 218 6.62 5.91 -3.56
CA LEU A 218 7.07 7.30 -3.64
C LEU A 218 6.42 8.09 -2.52
N SER A 219 7.18 8.87 -1.75
CA SER A 219 6.67 9.86 -0.80
C SER A 219 7.05 11.25 -1.28
N ASP A 220 6.08 12.17 -1.38
CA ASP A 220 6.25 13.57 -1.77
C ASP A 220 7.11 13.73 -3.04
N GLY A 221 6.93 12.83 -4.00
CA GLY A 221 7.75 12.76 -5.20
C GLY A 221 7.55 13.99 -6.08
N LEU A 222 8.62 14.73 -6.33
CA LEU A 222 8.64 15.86 -7.26
C LEU A 222 9.55 15.51 -8.43
N PHE A 223 9.04 15.53 -9.65
CA PHE A 223 9.79 15.18 -10.85
C PHE A 223 9.86 16.35 -11.83
N ARG A 224 10.99 16.46 -12.53
CA ARG A 224 11.15 17.38 -13.66
C ARG A 224 10.60 16.75 -14.93
N THR A 225 9.56 17.34 -15.49
CA THR A 225 9.02 16.98 -16.81
C THR A 225 9.61 17.92 -17.87
N ARG A 226 10.15 17.34 -18.96
CA ARG A 226 10.53 18.11 -20.15
C ARG A 226 9.42 17.98 -21.19
N HIS A 227 8.75 19.09 -21.50
CA HIS A 227 7.92 19.14 -22.71
C HIS A 227 8.80 19.49 -23.90
N ALA A 228 8.86 18.60 -24.90
CA ALA A 228 9.39 18.97 -26.21
C ALA A 228 8.40 19.93 -26.87
N ALA A 229 8.81 21.17 -27.11
CA ALA A 229 7.99 22.10 -27.89
C ALA A 229 7.96 21.64 -29.35
N LEU A 230 6.76 21.55 -29.92
CA LEU A 230 6.51 21.27 -31.34
C LEU A 230 7.16 22.27 -32.32
N THR A 231 7.83 23.31 -31.83
CA THR A 231 8.27 24.49 -32.61
C THR A 231 9.77 24.82 -32.49
N GLY A 232 10.61 23.94 -31.95
CA GLY A 232 12.08 24.13 -31.96
C GLY A 232 12.63 25.24 -31.06
N LEU A 233 11.79 25.88 -30.24
CA LEU A 233 12.22 26.73 -29.13
C LEU A 233 12.42 25.88 -27.87
N VAL A 234 13.40 26.27 -27.05
CA VAL A 234 13.81 25.61 -25.79
C VAL A 234 12.57 25.21 -24.99
N GLY A 235 12.34 23.90 -24.84
CA GLY A 235 11.19 23.37 -24.11
C GLY A 235 11.18 23.90 -22.68
N THR A 236 10.03 24.38 -22.23
CA THR A 236 9.87 24.82 -20.84
C THR A 236 9.99 23.60 -19.92
N GLN A 237 10.90 23.70 -18.94
CA GLN A 237 11.01 22.70 -17.89
C GLN A 237 9.92 22.98 -16.86
N HIS A 238 9.03 22.02 -16.66
CA HIS A 238 8.02 22.09 -15.60
C HIS A 238 8.34 21.04 -14.55
N ALA A 239 8.27 21.42 -13.28
CA ALA A 239 8.31 20.45 -12.19
C ALA A 239 6.87 20.02 -11.90
N GLU A 240 6.62 18.72 -11.93
CA GLU A 240 5.33 18.12 -11.63
C GLU A 240 5.47 17.28 -10.37
N ASN A 241 4.59 17.53 -9.39
CA ASN A 241 4.43 16.61 -8.29
C ASN A 241 3.83 15.31 -8.82
N VAL A 242 4.26 14.18 -8.28
CA VAL A 242 3.40 13.01 -8.24
C VAL A 242 2.10 13.47 -7.62
N ARG A 243 0.98 13.11 -8.25
CA ARG A 243 -0.34 13.66 -7.94
C ARG A 243 -0.74 13.52 -6.46
N PHE A 244 -0.09 12.61 -5.73
CA PHE A 244 -0.32 12.29 -4.34
C PHE A 244 0.97 12.40 -3.53
N SER A 245 0.84 12.80 -2.26
CA SER A 245 1.95 12.81 -1.29
C SER A 245 2.51 11.42 -1.00
N ALA A 246 1.81 10.36 -1.42
CA ALA A 246 2.33 9.01 -1.45
C ALA A 246 1.74 8.22 -2.61
N HIS A 247 2.54 7.38 -3.26
CA HIS A 247 2.10 6.61 -4.41
C HIS A 247 2.82 5.27 -4.54
N THR A 248 2.04 4.21 -4.67
CA THR A 248 2.51 2.83 -4.82
C THR A 248 2.36 2.37 -6.26
N ALA A 249 3.37 1.68 -6.78
CA ALA A 249 3.33 1.08 -8.12
C ALA A 249 4.10 -0.25 -8.16
N VAL A 250 3.75 -1.13 -9.10
CA VAL A 250 4.50 -2.38 -9.33
C VAL A 250 5.51 -2.15 -10.46
N ILE A 251 6.79 -2.43 -10.20
CA ILE A 251 7.85 -2.31 -11.20
C ILE A 251 7.71 -3.45 -12.20
N VAL A 252 7.61 -3.15 -13.48
CA VAL A 252 7.50 -4.12 -14.57
C VAL A 252 8.72 -4.13 -15.49
N GLU A 253 9.52 -3.06 -15.45
CA GLU A 253 10.74 -2.92 -16.25
C GLU A 253 11.76 -2.03 -15.52
N VAL A 254 13.05 -2.32 -15.68
CA VAL A 254 14.15 -1.53 -15.11
C VAL A 254 15.13 -1.15 -16.22
N LYS A 255 15.12 0.12 -16.63
CA LYS A 255 16.03 0.70 -17.62
C LYS A 255 17.16 1.41 -16.87
N MET A 256 18.16 0.62 -16.47
CA MET A 256 19.26 1.09 -15.61
C MET A 256 20.06 2.25 -16.22
N GLU A 257 20.26 2.23 -17.55
CA GLU A 257 21.02 3.24 -18.29
C GLU A 257 20.39 4.63 -18.18
N ASP A 258 19.06 4.68 -18.17
CA ASP A 258 18.27 5.92 -18.07
C ASP A 258 17.75 6.17 -16.65
N SER A 259 18.14 5.33 -15.68
CA SER A 259 17.61 5.35 -14.30
C SER A 259 16.07 5.36 -14.26
N THR A 260 15.45 4.66 -15.20
CA THR A 260 14.00 4.65 -15.41
C THR A 260 13.39 3.34 -14.97
N LEU A 261 12.33 3.45 -14.15
CA LEU A 261 11.51 2.31 -13.73
C LEU A 261 10.21 2.35 -14.52
N GLY A 262 9.98 1.34 -15.36
CA GLY A 262 8.67 1.10 -15.95
C GLY A 262 7.78 0.46 -14.89
N VAL A 263 6.56 0.98 -14.73
CA VAL A 263 5.63 0.55 -13.69
C VAL A 263 4.23 0.31 -14.24
N ILE A 264 3.48 -0.55 -13.56
CA ILE A 264 2.02 -0.57 -13.65
C ILE A 264 1.48 -0.06 -12.32
N GLU A 265 0.58 0.92 -12.40
CA GLU A 265 0.04 1.63 -11.26
C GLU A 265 -1.46 1.85 -11.41
N GLN A 266 -2.14 2.13 -10.30
CA GLN A 266 -3.53 2.57 -10.30
C GLN A 266 -3.61 3.94 -9.64
N ASN A 267 -4.52 4.80 -10.12
CA ASN A 267 -4.72 6.13 -9.55
C ASN A 267 -3.42 6.94 -9.45
N GLY A 268 -2.54 6.80 -10.45
CA GLY A 268 -1.35 7.63 -10.62
C GLY A 268 -1.65 8.70 -11.68
N ARG A 269 -1.04 8.55 -12.86
CA ARG A 269 -1.37 9.41 -14.02
C ARG A 269 -2.81 9.23 -14.49
N ALA A 270 -3.27 7.98 -14.61
CA ALA A 270 -4.66 7.67 -14.90
C ALA A 270 -5.48 7.59 -13.61
N ARG A 271 -6.58 8.35 -13.53
CA ARG A 271 -7.44 8.39 -12.33
C ARG A 271 -8.20 7.08 -12.18
N LEU A 272 -8.07 6.43 -11.02
CA LEU A 272 -8.81 5.20 -10.63
C LEU A 272 -8.72 4.01 -11.60
N VAL A 273 -7.78 4.01 -12.53
CA VAL A 273 -7.61 2.95 -13.54
C VAL A 273 -6.18 2.44 -13.49
N VAL A 274 -6.00 1.13 -13.64
CA VAL A 274 -4.69 0.51 -13.80
C VAL A 274 -4.10 0.89 -15.17
N ALA A 275 -2.93 1.49 -15.17
CA ALA A 275 -2.25 1.94 -16.37
C ALA A 275 -0.73 1.74 -16.27
N GLU A 276 -0.09 1.67 -17.42
CA GLU A 276 1.37 1.72 -17.54
C GLU A 276 1.87 3.15 -17.35
N ASN A 277 3.01 3.29 -16.70
CA ASN A 277 3.71 4.56 -16.52
C ASN A 277 5.21 4.32 -16.37
N GLU A 278 5.99 5.41 -16.35
CA GLU A 278 7.43 5.36 -16.12
C GLU A 278 7.85 6.46 -15.13
N TYR A 279 8.77 6.09 -14.23
CA TYR A 279 9.44 7.02 -13.34
C TYR A 279 10.93 7.05 -13.64
N ASN A 280 11.38 8.17 -14.22
CA ASN A 280 12.81 8.43 -14.38
C ASN A 280 13.35 9.08 -13.10
N LEU A 281 14.11 8.32 -12.32
CA LEU A 281 14.65 8.74 -11.02
C LEU A 281 15.70 9.85 -11.15
N SER A 282 16.34 10.01 -12.31
CA SER A 282 17.26 11.13 -12.57
C SER A 282 16.56 12.48 -12.66
N ASN A 283 15.24 12.46 -12.92
CA ASN A 283 14.41 13.66 -12.95
C ASN A 283 13.81 14.00 -11.58
N MET A 284 14.05 13.19 -10.54
CA MET A 284 13.48 13.43 -9.22
C MET A 284 14.20 14.61 -8.53
N LEU A 285 13.45 15.65 -8.21
CA LEU A 285 13.94 16.89 -7.58
C LEU A 285 13.72 16.90 -6.06
N GLY A 286 12.76 16.11 -5.56
CA GLY A 286 12.38 16.05 -4.16
C GLY A 286 11.54 14.82 -3.84
N GLY A 287 11.42 14.51 -2.55
CA GLY A 287 10.71 13.34 -2.05
C GLY A 287 11.62 12.15 -1.76
N VAL A 288 11.01 11.01 -1.44
CA VAL A 288 11.70 9.76 -1.14
C VAL A 288 11.20 8.66 -2.06
N VAL A 289 12.12 7.91 -2.64
CA VAL A 289 11.84 6.66 -3.35
C VAL A 289 12.22 5.48 -2.48
N ARG A 290 11.31 4.50 -2.38
CA ARG A 290 11.53 3.22 -1.74
C ARG A 290 11.19 2.10 -2.70
N VAL A 291 11.97 1.04 -2.68
CA VAL A 291 11.66 -0.19 -3.41
C VAL A 291 11.67 -1.35 -2.44
N TYR A 292 10.58 -2.09 -2.47
CA TYR A 292 10.35 -3.28 -1.67
C TYR A 292 10.39 -4.50 -2.54
N ARG A 293 11.11 -5.52 -2.08
CA ARG A 293 10.98 -6.87 -2.62
C ARG A 293 9.96 -7.65 -1.81
N PRO A 294 8.86 -8.14 -2.40
CA PRO A 294 7.94 -9.05 -1.72
C PRO A 294 8.69 -10.25 -1.16
N ILE A 295 8.57 -10.55 0.14
CA ILE A 295 9.24 -11.68 0.81
C ILE A 295 8.21 -12.56 1.52
N GLY A 296 8.58 -13.80 1.81
CA GLY A 296 7.74 -14.76 2.54
C GLY A 296 7.37 -14.27 3.95
N ILE A 297 6.17 -14.63 4.41
CA ILE A 297 5.63 -14.23 5.73
C ILE A 297 6.55 -14.55 6.93
N SER A 298 7.31 -15.65 6.88
CA SER A 298 8.24 -16.08 7.92
C SER A 298 9.42 -15.13 8.08
N LEU A 299 9.87 -14.51 6.98
CA LEU A 299 10.93 -13.51 6.98
C LEU A 299 10.44 -12.16 7.49
N VAL A 300 9.12 -11.96 7.52
CA VAL A 300 8.48 -10.74 8.00
C VAL A 300 8.18 -10.84 9.49
N ALA A 301 7.88 -12.02 10.03
CA ALA A 301 7.68 -12.23 11.47
C ALA A 301 8.88 -11.82 12.37
N GLY A 302 10.06 -11.58 11.79
CA GLY A 302 11.22 -10.96 12.46
C GLY A 302 11.35 -9.43 12.32
N SER A 303 10.43 -8.78 11.62
CA SER A 303 10.37 -7.34 11.35
C SER A 303 8.98 -6.83 11.74
N ASN A 304 8.87 -5.64 12.35
CA ASN A 304 7.65 -5.15 13.03
C ASN A 304 6.47 -4.78 12.09
N LEU A 305 6.22 -5.54 11.02
CA LEU A 305 5.13 -5.32 10.07
C LEU A 305 3.95 -6.20 10.45
N HIS A 306 3.18 -5.70 11.41
CA HIS A 306 1.96 -6.32 11.87
C HIS A 306 0.92 -6.32 10.74
N ASP A 307 0.57 -7.51 10.29
CA ASP A 307 -0.38 -7.82 9.23
C ASP A 307 -1.74 -7.10 9.40
N VAL A 308 -2.14 -6.28 8.42
CA VAL A 308 -3.51 -5.69 8.35
C VAL A 308 -4.50 -6.67 7.70
N SER A 309 -4.12 -7.94 7.52
CA SER A 309 -5.00 -8.97 6.99
C SER A 309 -6.31 -9.07 7.78
N LEU A 310 -7.38 -9.20 6.99
CA LEU A 310 -8.72 -9.52 7.47
C LEU A 310 -8.91 -11.04 7.61
N ALA A 311 -7.91 -11.86 7.24
CA ALA A 311 -7.96 -13.31 7.40
C ALA A 311 -8.09 -13.69 8.88
N GLY A 312 -9.03 -14.57 9.20
CA GLY A 312 -9.33 -14.98 10.58
C GLY A 312 -10.10 -13.96 11.41
N VAL A 313 -10.49 -12.80 10.86
CA VAL A 313 -11.22 -11.78 11.63
C VAL A 313 -12.67 -12.19 11.86
N CYS A 314 -13.35 -12.82 10.90
CA CYS A 314 -14.67 -13.38 11.16
C CYS A 314 -14.65 -14.53 12.18
N ASP A 315 -13.49 -15.18 12.37
CA ASP A 315 -13.35 -16.39 13.19
C ASP A 315 -13.02 -16.10 14.67
N ALA A 316 -12.66 -14.86 15.03
CA ALA A 316 -12.14 -14.51 16.36
C ALA A 316 -12.69 -13.19 16.97
N TRP A 317 -13.92 -12.80 16.62
CA TRP A 317 -14.70 -11.79 17.34
C TRP A 317 -15.65 -12.43 18.35
#